data_AF-Q8KN44-F1
#
_entry.id   AF-Q8KN44-F1
#
_cell.length_a   1.000
_cell.length_b   1.000
_cell.length_c   1.000
_cell.angle_alpha   90.00
_cell.angle_beta   90.00
_cell.angle_gamma   90.00
#
_symmetry.space_group_name_H-M   'P 1'
#
loop_
_entity.id
_entity.type
_entity.pdbx_description
1 polymer ?
#
loop_
_entity_poly.entity_id
_entity_poly.type
_entity_poly.pdbx_seq_one_letter_code
_entity_poly.pdbx_strand_id
1 'polypeptide(L)'
;MSDAAPTPILLVGSVPLSDEEQVFSTVSRTLGSRIKAIPDGETGDRTNWINWQKSVMDKAPMLERKKHVEGYGAVQVDLYSRRADCTDDAAFPPLGYASAAIASYRTFERLAAEGGIAADTRFMVALPTPFAPMMSFIEPESFDAIEPLYAAAMRRELQDILAVVPPERLAVQWDAALEFAVLEGVFPAPVTDFDPLVSRMVELASWVPSSVKMGFHLCYGDANHSHFKEPEDTALMVSVMNHLATLVERPIDWFHLPVPIDRADDAYFAPLSKLATEAGTTIYLGLVHARDGLEGALRRAGHAKTHLPAFGIATECGFGRRPSETVAPLLELQAEIARHLDMVPA
;
A
#
# COMPACT_ATOMS: atom_id res chain seq x y z
N MET A 1 -24.27 -23.95 10.93
CA MET A 1 -23.51 -22.69 10.80
C MET A 1 -22.41 -22.97 9.79
N SER A 2 -22.28 -22.13 8.77
CA SER A 2 -21.35 -22.36 7.66
C SER A 2 -19.92 -22.52 8.17
N ASP A 3 -19.21 -23.57 7.75
CA ASP A 3 -17.76 -23.78 7.98
C ASP A 3 -16.88 -22.84 7.12
N ALA A 4 -17.47 -21.83 6.49
CA ALA A 4 -16.73 -20.86 5.68
C ALA A 4 -15.84 -19.97 6.56
N ALA A 5 -14.61 -19.74 6.11
CA ALA A 5 -13.69 -18.81 6.75
C ALA A 5 -14.31 -17.40 6.79
N PRO A 6 -14.13 -16.64 7.88
CA PRO A 6 -14.64 -15.27 7.98
C PRO A 6 -14.01 -14.38 6.91
N THR A 7 -14.81 -13.48 6.34
CA THR A 7 -14.39 -12.47 5.37
C THR A 7 -13.23 -11.66 5.95
N PRO A 8 -12.04 -11.70 5.35
CA PRO A 8 -10.86 -11.04 5.89
C PRO A 8 -10.91 -9.53 5.64
N ILE A 9 -10.30 -8.77 6.54
CA ILE A 9 -10.19 -7.31 6.44
C ILE A 9 -8.72 -6.92 6.30
N LEU A 10 -8.43 -5.97 5.40
CA LEU A 10 -7.13 -5.33 5.26
C LEU A 10 -7.23 -3.85 5.62
N LEU A 11 -6.25 -3.35 6.36
CA LEU A 11 -5.97 -1.92 6.48
C LEU A 11 -4.77 -1.60 5.60
N VAL A 12 -4.89 -0.56 4.78
CA VAL A 12 -3.90 -0.28 3.72
C VAL A 12 -2.57 0.25 4.27
N GLY A 13 -2.56 0.98 5.38
CA GLY A 13 -1.34 1.58 5.91
C GLY A 13 -1.68 2.68 6.91
N SER A 14 -1.82 3.91 6.41
CA SER A 14 -2.16 5.06 7.24
C SER A 14 -3.47 4.93 8.03
N VAL A 15 -3.41 5.31 9.32
CA VAL A 15 -4.52 5.36 10.29
C VAL A 15 -4.27 6.60 11.18
N PRO A 16 -5.01 7.71 11.00
CA PRO A 16 -4.69 9.02 11.59
C PRO A 16 -5.15 9.11 13.05
N LEU A 17 -4.61 8.22 13.87
CA LEU A 17 -4.67 8.27 15.33
C LEU A 17 -3.38 8.92 15.86
N SER A 18 -3.30 9.16 17.17
CA SER A 18 -2.20 9.95 17.76
C SER A 18 -0.83 9.32 17.57
N ASP A 19 -0.77 8.00 17.66
CA ASP A 19 0.44 7.19 17.67
C ASP A 19 0.11 5.73 17.33
N GLU A 20 1.14 4.90 17.15
CA GLU A 20 0.98 3.49 16.80
C GLU A 20 0.31 2.67 17.90
N GLU A 21 0.47 3.04 19.18
CA GLU A 21 -0.16 2.34 20.30
C GLU A 21 -1.69 2.47 20.23
N GLN A 22 -2.17 3.68 19.94
CA GLN A 22 -3.59 3.95 19.74
C GLN A 22 -4.12 3.21 18.51
N VAL A 23 -3.34 3.12 17.43
CA VAL A 23 -3.68 2.32 16.23
C VAL A 23 -3.83 0.84 16.58
N PHE A 24 -2.78 0.22 17.12
CA PHE A 24 -2.78 -1.21 17.45
C PHE A 24 -3.91 -1.57 18.41
N SER A 25 -4.12 -0.76 19.46
CA SER A 25 -5.16 -1.00 20.46
C SER A 25 -6.56 -0.86 19.89
N THR A 26 -6.80 0.18 19.08
CA THR A 26 -8.13 0.43 18.49
C THR A 26 -8.48 -0.62 17.44
N VAL A 27 -7.55 -0.93 16.55
CA VAL A 27 -7.74 -1.94 15.51
C VAL A 27 -7.96 -3.32 16.11
N SER A 28 -7.14 -3.72 17.10
CA SER A 28 -7.24 -5.05 17.71
C SER A 28 -8.56 -5.24 18.47
N ARG A 29 -9.01 -4.20 19.19
CA ARG A 29 -10.29 -4.21 19.90
C ARG A 29 -11.49 -4.31 18.96
N THR A 30 -11.44 -3.63 17.81
CA THR A 30 -12.59 -3.55 16.90
C THR A 30 -12.64 -4.71 15.91
N LEU A 31 -11.51 -5.12 15.34
CA LEU A 31 -11.45 -6.13 14.28
C LEU A 31 -11.06 -7.53 14.78
N GLY A 32 -10.37 -7.62 15.91
CA GLY A 32 -9.97 -8.90 16.52
C GLY A 32 -9.23 -9.82 15.54
N SER A 33 -9.66 -11.08 15.44
CA SER A 33 -9.01 -12.10 14.60
C SER A 33 -9.31 -11.99 13.09
N ARG A 34 -10.15 -11.04 12.67
CA ARG A 34 -10.47 -10.77 11.26
C ARG A 34 -9.36 -10.05 10.51
N ILE A 35 -8.50 -9.33 11.23
CA ILE A 35 -7.33 -8.66 10.67
C ILE A 35 -6.08 -9.54 10.86
N LYS A 36 -5.40 -9.84 9.75
CA LYS A 36 -4.20 -10.69 9.75
C LYS A 36 -2.90 -9.91 9.90
N ALA A 37 -2.91 -8.63 9.53
CA ALA A 37 -1.77 -7.74 9.71
C ALA A 37 -2.26 -6.32 10.05
N ILE A 38 -1.62 -5.67 11.02
CA ILE A 38 -1.99 -4.32 11.48
C ILE A 38 -0.83 -3.34 11.17
N PRO A 39 -1.06 -2.26 10.41
CA PRO A 39 -0.07 -1.21 10.22
C PRO A 39 0.09 -0.34 11.47
N ASP A 40 1.22 0.35 11.58
CA ASP A 40 1.45 1.36 12.62
C ASP A 40 0.65 2.66 12.41
N GLY A 41 -0.02 2.80 11.27
CA GLY A 41 -0.85 3.94 10.92
C GLY A 41 -0.12 5.13 10.31
N GLU A 42 1.18 5.03 10.04
CA GLU A 42 1.96 6.13 9.42
C GLU A 42 1.79 7.48 10.14
N THR A 43 1.77 7.46 11.48
CA THR A 43 1.49 8.64 12.30
C THR A 43 2.61 9.69 12.26
N GLY A 44 2.29 10.92 12.69
CA GLY A 44 3.25 12.03 12.74
C GLY A 44 3.68 12.53 11.36
N ASP A 45 4.99 12.70 11.16
CA ASP A 45 5.56 13.22 9.90
C ASP A 45 5.25 12.33 8.68
N ARG A 46 4.91 11.05 8.91
CA ARG A 46 4.61 10.06 7.86
C ARG A 46 3.16 10.11 7.36
N THR A 47 2.31 10.95 7.95
CA THR A 47 0.86 11.02 7.62
C THR A 47 0.56 11.36 6.15
N ASN A 48 1.55 11.89 5.43
CA ASN A 48 1.46 12.21 3.99
C ASN A 48 2.35 11.30 3.12
N TRP A 49 2.41 10.00 3.47
CA TRP A 49 3.03 8.93 2.68
C TRP A 49 4.50 9.17 2.32
N ILE A 50 4.82 9.65 1.11
CA ILE A 50 6.20 9.94 0.66
C ILE A 50 6.66 11.37 0.96
N ASN A 51 5.78 12.29 1.38
CA ASN A 51 6.15 13.71 1.50
C ASN A 51 7.30 13.98 2.49
N TRP A 52 7.43 13.17 3.54
CA TRP A 52 8.53 13.28 4.50
C TRP A 52 9.90 12.94 3.91
N GLN A 53 9.93 12.26 2.76
CA GLN A 53 11.17 11.99 2.02
C GLN A 53 11.79 13.27 1.43
N LYS A 54 11.08 14.40 1.39
CA LYS A 54 11.68 15.71 1.04
C LYS A 54 12.89 16.05 1.92
N SER A 55 12.80 15.75 3.22
CA SER A 55 13.91 15.96 4.18
C SER A 55 15.11 15.06 3.89
N VAL A 56 14.88 13.88 3.31
CA VAL A 56 15.93 12.96 2.87
C VAL A 56 16.61 13.52 1.61
N MET A 57 15.83 13.99 0.64
CA MET A 57 16.37 14.62 -0.58
C MET A 57 17.26 15.82 -0.26
N ASP A 58 16.83 16.66 0.69
CA ASP A 58 17.59 17.82 1.16
C ASP A 58 18.96 17.50 1.77
N LYS A 59 19.10 16.31 2.34
CA LYS A 59 20.32 15.83 2.99
C LYS A 59 21.19 14.97 2.08
N ALA A 60 20.68 14.58 0.91
CA ALA A 60 21.34 13.66 0.02
C ALA A 60 22.53 14.35 -0.67
N PRO A 61 23.77 13.85 -0.52
CA PRO A 61 24.97 14.57 -0.94
C PRO A 61 25.09 14.73 -2.46
N MET A 62 24.46 13.83 -3.22
CA MET A 62 24.42 13.85 -4.68
C MET A 62 23.38 14.81 -5.26
N LEU A 63 22.51 15.41 -4.44
CA LEU A 63 21.39 16.21 -4.91
C LEU A 63 21.61 17.71 -4.69
N GLU A 64 21.20 18.50 -5.67
CA GLU A 64 20.95 19.92 -5.50
C GLU A 64 19.48 20.22 -5.78
N ARG A 65 18.91 21.18 -5.03
CA ARG A 65 17.53 21.59 -5.21
C ARG A 65 17.41 22.45 -6.47
N LYS A 66 16.47 22.10 -7.34
CA LYS A 66 16.03 22.90 -8.49
C LYS A 66 14.68 23.53 -8.19
N LYS A 67 14.36 24.59 -8.92
CA LYS A 67 12.99 25.12 -8.91
C LYS A 67 12.07 24.14 -9.59
N HIS A 68 10.82 24.12 -9.14
CA HIS A 68 9.73 23.38 -9.75
C HIS A 68 9.70 23.55 -11.28
N VAL A 69 9.43 22.45 -11.99
CA VAL A 69 9.17 22.42 -13.44
C VAL A 69 7.68 22.20 -13.66
N GLU A 70 7.00 23.18 -14.27
CA GLU A 70 5.56 23.09 -14.55
C GLU A 70 5.25 21.86 -15.39
N GLY A 71 4.22 21.10 -14.99
CA GLY A 71 3.71 19.96 -15.75
C GLY A 71 4.45 18.63 -15.55
N TYR A 72 5.47 18.57 -14.69
CA TYR A 72 6.18 17.32 -14.35
C TYR A 72 5.90 16.86 -12.91
N GLY A 73 5.81 15.53 -12.72
CA GLY A 73 5.60 14.88 -11.43
C GLY A 73 4.15 14.96 -10.92
N ALA A 74 3.79 14.02 -10.04
CA ALA A 74 2.46 14.00 -9.41
C ALA A 74 2.29 15.07 -8.31
N VAL A 75 3.39 15.66 -7.85
CA VAL A 75 3.40 16.65 -6.77
C VAL A 75 4.06 17.93 -7.28
N GLN A 76 3.37 19.07 -7.18
CA GLN A 76 3.89 20.38 -7.58
C GLN A 76 4.87 20.93 -6.53
N VAL A 77 6.03 20.29 -6.41
CA VAL A 77 7.10 20.64 -5.45
C VAL A 77 8.39 21.00 -6.17
N ASP A 78 9.33 21.59 -5.41
CA ASP A 78 10.72 21.68 -5.83
C ASP A 78 11.26 20.30 -6.20
N LEU A 79 11.93 20.24 -7.35
CA LEU A 79 12.62 19.03 -7.82
C LEU A 79 14.07 19.05 -7.35
N TYR A 80 14.72 17.89 -7.49
CA TYR A 80 16.14 17.72 -7.21
C TYR A 80 16.84 17.15 -8.44
N SER A 81 18.03 17.66 -8.71
CA SER A 81 18.91 17.17 -9.77
C SER A 81 20.16 16.54 -9.17
N ARG A 82 20.80 15.66 -9.94
CA ARG A 82 22.16 15.21 -9.65
C ARG A 82 23.12 16.40 -9.72
N ARG A 83 24.00 16.53 -8.72
CA ARG A 83 25.11 17.48 -8.76
C ARG A 83 26.17 17.05 -9.76
N ALA A 84 26.71 18.01 -10.51
CA ALA A 84 27.76 17.76 -11.50
C ALA A 84 29.09 17.29 -10.88
N ASP A 85 29.36 17.64 -9.62
CA ASP A 85 30.57 17.26 -8.88
C ASP A 85 30.38 16.00 -8.00
N CYS A 86 29.23 15.32 -8.12
CA CYS A 86 28.94 14.13 -7.35
C CYS A 86 29.84 12.95 -7.77
N THR A 87 30.47 12.32 -6.78
CA THR A 87 31.25 11.10 -6.95
C THR A 87 30.36 9.88 -7.21
N ASP A 88 30.94 8.84 -7.80
CA ASP A 88 30.20 7.61 -8.14
C ASP A 88 29.85 6.74 -6.92
N ASP A 89 30.43 7.02 -5.74
CA ASP A 89 30.17 6.32 -4.47
C ASP A 89 29.10 6.99 -3.59
N ALA A 90 28.42 8.02 -4.10
CA ALA A 90 27.38 8.70 -3.35
C ALA A 90 26.21 7.77 -3.02
N ALA A 91 25.68 7.91 -1.80
CA ALA A 91 24.56 7.12 -1.31
C ALA A 91 23.55 8.01 -0.58
N PHE A 92 22.28 7.61 -0.62
CA PHE A 92 21.27 8.25 0.22
C PHE A 92 21.58 7.99 1.69
N PRO A 93 21.35 8.99 2.58
CA PRO A 93 21.31 8.74 4.01
C PRO A 93 20.16 7.76 4.34
N PRO A 94 20.05 7.27 5.59
CA PRO A 94 18.88 6.52 6.01
C PRO A 94 17.59 7.26 5.63
N LEU A 95 16.69 6.53 4.96
CA LEU A 95 15.39 7.02 4.52
C LEU A 95 14.42 7.16 5.71
N GLY A 96 14.68 6.38 6.77
CA GLY A 96 13.98 6.42 8.05
C GLY A 96 12.84 5.41 8.20
N TYR A 97 12.49 4.67 7.14
CA TYR A 97 11.40 3.70 7.16
C TYR A 97 11.66 2.59 8.18
N ALA A 98 12.89 2.07 8.23
CA ALA A 98 13.32 1.07 9.19
C ALA A 98 13.30 1.60 10.62
N SER A 99 13.81 2.82 10.84
CA SER A 99 13.79 3.42 12.18
C SER A 99 12.36 3.56 12.70
N ALA A 100 11.42 3.98 11.86
CA ALA A 100 10.01 4.08 12.23
C ALA A 100 9.39 2.70 12.50
N ALA A 101 9.55 1.75 11.57
CA ALA A 101 8.99 0.41 11.70
C ALA A 101 9.54 -0.35 12.93
N ILE A 102 10.84 -0.24 13.20
CA ILE A 102 11.49 -0.87 14.37
C ILE A 102 10.97 -0.25 15.67
N ALA A 103 10.78 1.08 15.72
CA ALA A 103 10.20 1.74 16.88
C ALA A 103 8.77 1.24 17.13
N SER A 104 7.92 1.24 16.09
CA SER A 104 6.54 0.78 16.20
C SER A 104 6.41 -0.71 16.51
N TYR A 105 7.31 -1.55 16.01
CA TYR A 105 7.32 -2.97 16.31
C TYR A 105 7.51 -3.26 17.80
N ARG A 106 8.32 -2.47 18.52
CA ARG A 106 8.48 -2.63 19.98
C ARG A 106 7.16 -2.43 20.72
N THR A 107 6.37 -1.44 20.30
CA THR A 107 5.02 -1.21 20.84
C THR A 107 4.10 -2.37 20.49
N PHE A 108 4.12 -2.85 19.24
CA PHE A 108 3.33 -3.99 18.79
C PHE A 108 3.67 -5.27 19.57
N GLU A 109 4.95 -5.58 19.76
CA GLU A 109 5.42 -6.75 20.50
C GLU A 109 4.96 -6.70 21.96
N ARG A 110 5.10 -5.55 22.63
CA ARG A 110 4.62 -5.35 24.00
C ARG A 110 3.11 -5.60 24.11
N LEU A 111 2.30 -4.97 23.26
CA LEU A 111 0.84 -5.14 23.28
C LEU A 111 0.41 -6.58 22.96
N ALA A 112 1.15 -7.27 22.10
CA ALA A 112 0.91 -8.69 21.82
C ALA A 112 1.23 -9.57 23.04
N ALA A 113 2.34 -9.31 23.74
CA ALA A 113 2.71 -10.03 24.97
C ALA A 113 1.70 -9.80 26.10
N GLU A 114 1.05 -8.63 26.14
CA GLU A 114 -0.04 -8.30 27.07
C GLU A 114 -1.39 -8.94 26.68
N GLY A 115 -1.47 -9.62 25.53
CA GLY A 115 -2.69 -10.23 25.01
C GLY A 115 -3.66 -9.25 24.35
N GLY A 116 -3.22 -8.00 24.10
CA GLY A 116 -4.02 -6.97 23.43
C GLY A 116 -4.15 -7.16 21.92
N ILE A 117 -3.27 -7.96 21.31
CA ILE A 117 -3.27 -8.32 19.89
C ILE A 117 -3.41 -9.83 19.76
N ALA A 118 -4.25 -10.30 18.81
CA ALA A 118 -4.43 -11.73 18.58
C ALA A 118 -3.12 -12.42 18.19
N ALA A 119 -2.93 -13.66 18.66
CA ALA A 119 -1.66 -14.38 18.57
C ALA A 119 -1.12 -14.50 17.13
N ASP A 120 -1.99 -14.72 16.14
CA ASP A 120 -1.59 -14.91 14.73
C ASP A 120 -1.55 -13.60 13.92
N THR A 121 -1.78 -12.45 14.56
CA THR A 121 -1.73 -11.15 13.88
C THR A 121 -0.29 -10.68 13.72
N ARG A 122 0.02 -10.20 12.51
CA ARG A 122 1.32 -9.67 12.12
C ARG A 122 1.38 -8.15 12.24
N PHE A 123 2.57 -7.63 12.45
CA PHE A 123 2.89 -6.22 12.26
C PHE A 123 3.08 -5.96 10.76
N MET A 124 2.33 -5.01 10.21
CA MET A 124 2.42 -4.64 8.80
C MET A 124 3.33 -3.42 8.63
N VAL A 125 4.30 -3.51 7.72
CA VAL A 125 5.08 -2.37 7.26
C VAL A 125 4.67 -2.08 5.81
N ALA A 126 3.94 -0.99 5.61
CA ALA A 126 3.64 -0.46 4.28
C ALA A 126 4.77 0.45 3.81
N LEU A 127 5.34 0.14 2.65
CA LEU A 127 6.46 0.87 2.05
C LEU A 127 6.04 1.36 0.66
N PRO A 128 6.36 2.60 0.29
CA PRO A 128 6.29 3.01 -1.10
C PRO A 128 7.30 2.22 -1.92
N THR A 129 6.99 1.97 -3.18
CA THR A 129 8.03 1.57 -4.13
C THR A 129 9.08 2.68 -4.25
N PRO A 130 10.36 2.35 -4.54
CA PRO A 130 11.38 3.36 -4.85
C PRO A 130 10.98 4.31 -5.99
N PHE A 131 10.16 3.84 -6.93
CA PHE A 131 9.67 4.63 -8.05
C PHE A 131 8.88 5.86 -7.58
N ALA A 132 8.03 5.72 -6.55
CA ALA A 132 7.17 6.79 -6.06
C ALA A 132 7.89 8.09 -5.66
N PRO A 133 8.85 8.09 -4.71
CA PRO A 133 9.61 9.29 -4.37
C PRO A 133 10.54 9.75 -5.50
N MET A 134 11.07 8.84 -6.32
CA MET A 134 11.93 9.22 -7.46
C MET A 134 11.14 9.98 -8.52
N MET A 135 9.97 9.47 -8.91
CA MET A 135 9.07 10.15 -9.85
C MET A 135 8.57 11.49 -9.30
N SER A 136 8.36 11.58 -7.98
CA SER A 136 7.79 12.78 -7.36
C SER A 136 8.79 13.91 -7.10
N PHE A 137 10.06 13.59 -6.89
CA PHE A 137 11.06 14.56 -6.42
C PHE A 137 12.26 14.74 -7.34
N ILE A 138 12.57 13.79 -8.23
CA ILE A 138 13.76 13.86 -9.09
C ILE A 138 13.38 14.33 -10.50
N GLU A 139 14.12 15.30 -11.03
CA GLU A 139 13.92 15.77 -12.40
C GLU A 139 14.21 14.65 -13.43
N PRO A 140 13.57 14.68 -14.62
CA PRO A 140 13.70 13.62 -15.61
C PRO A 140 15.14 13.27 -15.97
N GLU A 141 15.98 14.29 -16.20
CA GLU A 141 17.37 14.14 -16.66
C GLU A 141 18.28 13.49 -15.62
N SER A 142 17.87 13.52 -14.35
CA SER A 142 18.62 12.93 -13.23
C SER A 142 18.09 11.56 -12.81
N PHE A 143 16.92 11.15 -13.31
CA PHE A 143 16.21 9.97 -12.82
C PHE A 143 17.05 8.69 -12.89
N ASP A 144 17.59 8.35 -14.06
CA ASP A 144 18.35 7.11 -14.28
C ASP A 144 19.61 7.01 -13.41
N ALA A 145 20.20 8.16 -13.05
CA ALA A 145 21.39 8.22 -12.21
C ALA A 145 21.07 8.12 -10.71
N ILE A 146 19.87 8.53 -10.28
CA ILE A 146 19.51 8.67 -8.86
C ILE A 146 18.62 7.53 -8.38
N GLU A 147 17.70 7.03 -9.20
CA GLU A 147 16.78 5.95 -8.82
C GLU A 147 17.52 4.71 -8.26
N PRO A 148 18.60 4.20 -8.88
CA PRO A 148 19.32 3.04 -8.34
C PRO A 148 19.91 3.28 -6.94
N LEU A 149 20.33 4.52 -6.65
CA LEU A 149 20.88 4.89 -5.34
C LEU A 149 19.79 4.89 -4.27
N TYR A 150 18.58 5.34 -4.61
CA TYR A 150 17.44 5.32 -3.70
C TYR A 150 16.91 3.90 -3.49
N ALA A 151 16.82 3.10 -4.56
CA ALA A 151 16.46 1.68 -4.49
C ALA A 151 17.42 0.90 -3.59
N ALA A 152 18.73 1.15 -3.71
CA ALA A 152 19.73 0.57 -2.81
C ALA A 152 19.54 0.99 -1.34
N ALA A 153 19.12 2.23 -1.09
CA ALA A 153 18.81 2.69 0.26
C ALA A 153 17.54 2.04 0.82
N MET A 154 16.47 1.96 0.03
CA MET A 154 15.23 1.26 0.42
C MET A 154 15.48 -0.22 0.73
N ARG A 155 16.35 -0.88 -0.05
CA ARG A 155 16.73 -2.26 0.21
C ARG A 155 17.47 -2.42 1.55
N ARG A 156 18.34 -1.46 1.92
CA ARG A 156 18.97 -1.44 3.25
C ARG A 156 17.95 -1.26 4.37
N GLU A 157 16.98 -0.35 4.20
CA GLU A 157 15.91 -0.14 5.19
C GLU A 157 15.09 -1.43 5.40
N LEU A 158 14.72 -2.13 4.32
CA LEU A 158 14.04 -3.42 4.42
C LEU A 158 14.90 -4.47 5.13
N GLN A 159 16.20 -4.54 4.84
CA GLN A 159 17.14 -5.45 5.52
C GLN A 159 17.22 -5.17 7.02
N ASP A 160 17.27 -3.89 7.42
CA ASP A 160 17.27 -3.49 8.84
C ASP A 160 15.97 -3.89 9.55
N ILE A 161 14.82 -3.78 8.88
CA ILE A 161 13.52 -4.27 9.40
C ILE A 161 13.55 -5.79 9.57
N LEU A 162 13.98 -6.52 8.53
CA LEU A 162 14.04 -7.99 8.53
C LEU A 162 15.01 -8.54 9.59
N ALA A 163 16.03 -7.77 9.98
CA ALA A 163 16.98 -8.15 11.02
C ALA A 163 16.39 -8.03 12.44
N VAL A 164 15.33 -7.24 12.63
CA VAL A 164 14.74 -6.97 13.94
C VAL A 164 13.39 -7.65 14.11
N VAL A 165 12.55 -7.67 13.08
CA VAL A 165 11.18 -8.22 13.17
C VAL A 165 11.19 -9.70 12.76
N PRO A 166 10.76 -10.64 13.63
CA PRO A 166 10.69 -12.05 13.29
C PRO A 166 9.80 -12.31 12.07
N PRO A 167 10.20 -13.22 11.15
CA PRO A 167 9.46 -13.45 9.91
C PRO A 167 7.99 -13.82 10.10
N GLU A 168 7.65 -14.56 11.16
CA GLU A 168 6.29 -14.96 11.53
C GLU A 168 5.44 -13.83 12.10
N ARG A 169 6.07 -12.72 12.49
CA ARG A 169 5.43 -11.51 13.02
C ARG A 169 5.36 -10.38 12.00
N LEU A 170 5.99 -10.51 10.84
CA LEU A 170 6.07 -9.44 9.83
C LEU A 170 5.15 -9.68 8.63
N ALA A 171 4.53 -8.61 8.17
CA ALA A 171 3.91 -8.49 6.85
C ALA A 171 4.45 -7.22 6.17
N VAL A 172 4.84 -7.31 4.89
CA VAL A 172 5.35 -6.18 4.10
C VAL A 172 4.36 -5.86 2.99
N GLN A 173 3.97 -4.61 2.85
CA GLN A 173 3.19 -4.14 1.72
C GLN A 173 4.02 -3.20 0.85
N TRP A 174 3.95 -3.38 -0.46
CA TRP A 174 4.44 -2.39 -1.42
C TRP A 174 3.29 -1.56 -1.98
N ASP A 175 3.36 -0.24 -1.81
CA ASP A 175 2.35 0.70 -2.28
C ASP A 175 2.75 1.24 -3.67
N ALA A 176 1.99 0.85 -4.69
CA ALA A 176 2.23 1.20 -6.09
C ALA A 176 1.17 2.20 -6.57
N ALA A 177 1.38 3.49 -6.27
CA ALA A 177 0.50 4.57 -6.69
C ALA A 177 0.99 5.28 -7.96
N LEU A 178 2.29 5.60 -8.01
CA LEU A 178 2.85 6.37 -9.12
C LEU A 178 3.00 5.51 -10.36
N GLU A 179 3.19 4.20 -10.20
CA GLU A 179 3.16 3.24 -11.29
C GLU A 179 1.82 3.31 -12.03
N PHE A 180 0.71 3.26 -11.30
CA PHE A 180 -0.62 3.38 -11.88
C PHE A 180 -0.88 4.75 -12.50
N ALA A 181 -0.41 5.83 -11.88
CA ALA A 181 -0.54 7.16 -12.47
C ALA A 181 0.12 7.25 -13.86
N VAL A 182 1.27 6.60 -14.01
CA VAL A 182 1.99 6.52 -15.28
C VAL A 182 1.28 5.61 -16.29
N LEU A 183 0.89 4.39 -15.88
CA LEU A 183 0.20 3.44 -16.76
C LEU A 183 -1.15 3.97 -17.26
N GLU A 184 -1.79 4.81 -16.45
CA GLU A 184 -3.05 5.46 -16.79
C GLU A 184 -2.89 6.74 -17.64
N GLY A 185 -1.64 7.12 -17.94
CA GLY A 185 -1.29 8.28 -18.76
C GLY A 185 -1.52 9.63 -18.09
N VAL A 186 -1.52 9.68 -16.76
CA VAL A 186 -1.91 10.86 -15.98
C VAL A 186 -0.76 11.88 -15.88
N PHE A 187 0.47 11.39 -15.76
CA PHE A 187 1.66 12.24 -15.64
C PHE A 187 2.74 11.82 -16.63
N PRO A 188 3.51 12.79 -17.17
CA PRO A 188 4.75 12.46 -17.85
C PRO A 188 5.73 11.83 -16.86
N ALA A 189 6.42 10.78 -17.29
CA ALA A 189 7.36 10.05 -16.47
C ALA A 189 8.56 9.58 -17.30
N PRO A 190 9.73 9.36 -16.65
CA PRO A 190 10.93 8.88 -17.32
C PRO A 190 10.80 7.41 -17.78
N VAL A 191 9.92 6.65 -17.14
CA VAL A 191 9.58 5.28 -17.52
C VAL A 191 8.08 5.21 -17.72
N THR A 192 7.62 4.82 -18.90
CA THR A 192 6.19 4.78 -19.26
C THR A 192 5.72 3.41 -19.72
N ASP A 193 6.63 2.57 -20.20
CA ASP A 193 6.29 1.26 -20.72
C ASP A 193 5.90 0.30 -19.59
N PHE A 194 4.91 -0.55 -19.86
CA PHE A 194 4.34 -1.48 -18.87
C PHE A 194 5.41 -2.42 -18.29
N ASP A 195 6.15 -3.14 -19.14
CA ASP A 195 7.09 -4.18 -18.67
C ASP A 195 8.22 -3.60 -17.79
N PRO A 196 8.93 -2.51 -18.18
CA PRO A 196 9.96 -1.93 -17.31
C PRO A 196 9.44 -1.40 -15.97
N LEU A 197 8.20 -0.90 -15.93
CA LEU A 197 7.61 -0.35 -14.72
C LEU A 197 7.18 -1.47 -13.76
N VAL A 198 6.47 -2.48 -14.25
CA VAL A 198 6.04 -3.62 -13.43
C VAL A 198 7.22 -4.51 -13.04
N SER A 199 8.28 -4.61 -13.86
CA SER A 199 9.51 -5.34 -13.51
C SER A 199 10.19 -4.79 -12.25
N ARG A 200 10.08 -3.48 -11.96
CA ARG A 200 10.57 -2.92 -10.69
C ARG A 200 9.85 -3.54 -9.51
N MET A 201 8.53 -3.71 -9.60
CA MET A 201 7.73 -4.36 -8.55
C MET A 201 8.08 -5.84 -8.39
N VAL A 202 8.41 -6.55 -9.48
CA VAL A 202 8.94 -7.93 -9.41
C VAL A 202 10.25 -7.97 -8.63
N GLU A 203 11.16 -7.03 -8.88
CA GLU A 203 12.42 -6.92 -8.13
C GLU A 203 12.16 -6.66 -6.64
N LEU A 204 11.23 -5.76 -6.29
CA LEU A 204 10.86 -5.48 -4.90
C LEU A 204 10.33 -6.71 -4.17
N ALA A 205 9.54 -7.55 -4.85
CA ALA A 205 9.06 -8.81 -4.28
C ALA A 205 10.22 -9.77 -3.95
N SER A 206 11.27 -9.78 -4.76
CA SER A 206 12.47 -10.63 -4.54
C SER A 206 13.27 -10.22 -3.30
N TRP A 207 13.10 -9.00 -2.80
CA TRP A 207 13.79 -8.52 -1.60
C TRP A 207 13.16 -9.05 -0.30
N VAL A 208 11.91 -9.52 -0.36
CA VAL A 208 11.17 -10.01 0.81
C VAL A 208 11.31 -11.54 0.92
N PRO A 209 11.84 -12.09 2.02
CA PRO A 209 11.95 -13.54 2.21
C PRO A 209 10.59 -14.23 2.14
N SER A 210 10.53 -15.45 1.59
CA SER A 210 9.28 -16.19 1.42
C SER A 210 8.55 -16.53 2.73
N SER A 211 9.26 -16.55 3.87
CA SER A 211 8.71 -16.73 5.22
C SER A 211 7.97 -15.51 5.77
N VAL A 212 8.18 -14.33 5.18
CA VAL A 212 7.48 -13.08 5.51
C VAL A 212 6.26 -12.97 4.62
N LYS A 213 5.13 -12.50 5.17
CA LYS A 213 3.93 -12.24 4.36
C LYS A 213 4.14 -10.98 3.52
N MET A 214 3.80 -11.00 2.24
CA MET A 214 3.93 -9.82 1.37
C MET A 214 2.76 -9.67 0.41
N GLY A 215 2.35 -8.42 0.20
CA GLY A 215 1.37 -8.07 -0.82
C GLY A 215 1.58 -6.68 -1.39
N PHE A 216 0.70 -6.33 -2.32
CA PHE A 216 0.73 -5.06 -3.03
C PHE A 216 -0.57 -4.28 -2.82
N HIS A 217 -0.45 -2.99 -2.54
CA HIS A 217 -1.55 -2.03 -2.66
C HIS A 217 -1.45 -1.34 -4.02
N LEU A 218 -2.38 -1.67 -4.92
CA LEU A 218 -2.52 -1.02 -6.22
C LEU A 218 -3.34 0.24 -6.00
N CYS A 219 -2.79 1.42 -6.25
CA CYS A 219 -3.38 2.66 -5.77
C CYS A 219 -3.57 3.66 -6.92
N TYR A 220 -4.72 4.36 -6.91
CA TYR A 220 -5.01 5.46 -7.84
C TYR A 220 -4.84 6.84 -7.16
N GLY A 221 -4.06 6.88 -6.07
CA GLY A 221 -3.93 8.04 -5.19
C GLY A 221 -5.18 8.24 -4.34
N ASP A 222 -5.19 9.26 -3.48
CA ASP A 222 -6.40 9.69 -2.74
C ASP A 222 -6.23 11.17 -2.32
N ALA A 223 -5.63 11.99 -3.16
CA ALA A 223 -5.38 13.40 -2.84
C ALA A 223 -6.71 14.14 -2.58
N ASN A 224 -6.96 14.52 -1.32
CA ASN A 224 -8.21 15.13 -0.86
C ASN A 224 -9.48 14.29 -1.15
N HIS A 225 -9.43 12.96 -0.97
CA HIS A 225 -10.58 12.08 -1.24
C HIS A 225 -10.98 12.04 -2.71
N SER A 226 -10.00 12.18 -3.60
CA SER A 226 -10.15 12.02 -5.03
C SER A 226 -8.94 11.28 -5.60
N HIS A 227 -9.21 10.34 -6.49
CA HIS A 227 -8.16 9.68 -7.25
C HIS A 227 -7.55 10.66 -8.27
N PHE A 228 -6.29 10.43 -8.66
CA PHE A 228 -5.72 11.18 -9.80
C PHE A 228 -6.42 10.79 -11.12
N LYS A 229 -7.04 9.60 -11.15
CA LYS A 229 -7.94 9.10 -12.19
C LYS A 229 -8.88 8.08 -11.58
N GLU A 230 -10.17 8.17 -11.88
CA GLU A 230 -11.09 7.10 -11.53
C GLU A 230 -10.94 5.95 -12.54
N PRO A 231 -10.58 4.72 -12.12
CA PRO A 231 -10.47 3.59 -13.04
C PRO A 231 -11.82 3.34 -13.74
N GLU A 232 -11.76 3.12 -15.05
CA GLU A 232 -12.94 2.75 -15.84
C GLU A 232 -13.44 1.36 -15.46
N ASP A 233 -12.51 0.42 -15.32
CA ASP A 233 -12.73 -0.95 -14.87
C ASP A 233 -11.49 -1.50 -14.14
N THR A 234 -11.51 -2.80 -13.79
CA THR A 234 -10.38 -3.46 -13.12
C THR A 234 -9.30 -4.00 -14.06
N ALA A 235 -9.35 -3.76 -15.37
CA ALA A 235 -8.51 -4.45 -16.36
C ALA A 235 -7.01 -4.14 -16.23
N LEU A 236 -6.64 -2.89 -15.95
CA LEU A 236 -5.24 -2.54 -15.75
C LEU A 236 -4.68 -3.21 -14.50
N MET A 237 -5.43 -3.18 -13.39
CA MET A 237 -5.05 -3.85 -12.14
C MET A 237 -4.89 -5.36 -12.34
N VAL A 238 -5.81 -6.01 -13.07
CA VAL A 238 -5.71 -7.43 -13.45
C VAL A 238 -4.48 -7.71 -14.29
N SER A 239 -4.14 -6.83 -15.23
CA SER A 239 -2.94 -6.98 -16.06
C SER A 239 -1.66 -6.92 -15.23
N VAL A 240 -1.56 -5.95 -14.31
CA VAL A 240 -0.43 -5.84 -13.37
C VAL A 240 -0.35 -7.06 -12.46
N MET A 241 -1.46 -7.46 -11.83
CA MET A 241 -1.50 -8.63 -10.93
C MET A 241 -1.06 -9.91 -11.63
N ASN A 242 -1.57 -10.18 -12.85
CA ASN A 242 -1.23 -11.37 -13.60
C ASN A 242 0.25 -11.37 -14.01
N HIS A 243 0.80 -10.22 -14.38
CA HIS A 243 2.22 -10.09 -14.70
C HIS A 243 3.10 -10.38 -13.47
N LEU A 244 2.74 -9.81 -12.31
CA LEU A 244 3.42 -10.08 -11.05
C LEU A 244 3.31 -11.56 -10.63
N ALA A 245 2.11 -12.14 -10.70
CA ALA A 245 1.87 -13.55 -10.38
C ALA A 245 2.67 -14.51 -11.29
N THR A 246 2.98 -14.08 -12.52
CA THR A 246 3.78 -14.89 -13.46
C THR A 246 5.28 -14.84 -13.17
N LEU A 247 5.80 -13.68 -12.74
CA LEU A 247 7.24 -13.44 -12.64
C LEU A 247 7.81 -13.47 -11.23
N VAL A 248 6.98 -13.26 -10.20
CA VAL A 248 7.44 -13.29 -8.81
C VAL A 248 7.58 -14.74 -8.35
N GLU A 249 8.79 -15.14 -7.97
CA GLU A 249 9.10 -16.52 -7.56
C GLU A 249 8.64 -16.88 -6.14
N ARG A 250 8.33 -15.88 -5.31
CA ARG A 250 7.83 -16.07 -3.93
C ARG A 250 6.30 -15.87 -3.89
N PRO A 251 5.56 -16.51 -2.97
CA PRO A 251 4.10 -16.37 -2.92
C PRO A 251 3.68 -14.90 -2.85
N ILE A 252 2.61 -14.46 -3.49
CA ILE A 252 2.04 -13.13 -3.20
C ILE A 252 0.83 -13.37 -2.31
N ASP A 253 0.92 -12.93 -1.05
CA ASP A 253 -0.08 -13.26 -0.03
C ASP A 253 -1.35 -12.41 -0.22
N TRP A 254 -1.21 -11.18 -0.70
CA TRP A 254 -2.37 -10.36 -1.06
C TRP A 254 -2.13 -9.35 -2.18
N PHE A 255 -3.22 -8.98 -2.83
CA PHE A 255 -3.35 -7.75 -3.59
C PHE A 255 -4.50 -6.94 -3.02
N HIS A 256 -4.37 -5.62 -3.03
CA HIS A 256 -5.45 -4.69 -2.74
C HIS A 256 -5.74 -3.84 -3.97
N LEU A 257 -7.03 -3.66 -4.27
CA LEU A 257 -7.54 -2.82 -5.37
C LEU A 257 -8.50 -1.77 -4.80
N PRO A 258 -8.44 -0.50 -5.24
CA PRO A 258 -9.45 0.49 -4.91
C PRO A 258 -10.72 0.21 -5.72
N VAL A 259 -11.89 0.52 -5.15
CA VAL A 259 -13.16 0.44 -5.85
C VAL A 259 -13.89 1.77 -5.66
N PRO A 260 -13.93 2.63 -6.70
CA PRO A 260 -14.64 3.89 -6.67
C PRO A 260 -16.05 3.74 -6.16
N ILE A 261 -16.50 4.69 -5.36
CA ILE A 261 -17.79 4.59 -4.65
C ILE A 261 -18.98 4.42 -5.61
N ASP A 262 -18.88 4.99 -6.81
CA ASP A 262 -19.90 4.93 -7.87
C ASP A 262 -19.83 3.65 -8.72
N ARG A 263 -18.77 2.83 -8.58
CA ARG A 263 -18.58 1.56 -9.31
C ARG A 263 -19.29 0.42 -8.61
N ALA A 264 -20.59 0.33 -8.86
CA ALA A 264 -21.46 -0.75 -8.44
C ALA A 264 -22.13 -1.39 -9.66
N ASP A 265 -21.32 -1.76 -10.64
CA ASP A 265 -21.76 -2.31 -11.93
C ASP A 265 -20.86 -3.49 -12.36
N ASP A 266 -21.44 -4.44 -13.11
CA ASP A 266 -20.73 -5.66 -13.52
C ASP A 266 -19.56 -5.37 -14.46
N ALA A 267 -19.66 -4.31 -15.29
CA ALA A 267 -18.62 -4.00 -16.27
C ALA A 267 -17.29 -3.65 -15.59
N TYR A 268 -17.34 -2.91 -14.48
CA TYR A 268 -16.16 -2.60 -13.68
C TYR A 268 -15.45 -3.85 -13.15
N PHE A 269 -16.19 -4.85 -12.67
CA PHE A 269 -15.66 -6.07 -12.06
C PHE A 269 -15.38 -7.20 -13.05
N ALA A 270 -15.95 -7.16 -14.26
CA ALA A 270 -15.81 -8.22 -15.27
C ALA A 270 -14.36 -8.67 -15.55
N PRO A 271 -13.35 -7.76 -15.59
CA PRO A 271 -11.97 -8.17 -15.78
C PRO A 271 -11.42 -9.10 -14.68
N LEU A 272 -11.96 -9.07 -13.45
CA LEU A 272 -11.51 -9.91 -12.33
C LEU A 272 -11.63 -11.42 -12.63
N SER A 273 -12.56 -11.81 -13.52
CA SER A 273 -12.68 -13.21 -13.96
C SER A 273 -11.47 -13.72 -14.75
N LYS A 274 -10.53 -12.84 -15.12
CA LYS A 274 -9.26 -13.18 -15.81
C LYS A 274 -8.06 -13.25 -14.85
N LEU A 275 -8.28 -13.13 -13.54
CA LEU A 275 -7.20 -13.23 -12.55
C LEU A 275 -6.56 -14.62 -12.59
N ALA A 276 -5.23 -14.64 -12.66
CA ALA A 276 -4.39 -15.82 -12.69
C ALA A 276 -3.47 -15.85 -11.45
N THR A 277 -4.04 -15.62 -10.27
CA THR A 277 -3.32 -15.68 -8.99
C THR A 277 -3.37 -17.08 -8.37
N GLU A 278 -2.42 -17.38 -7.49
CA GLU A 278 -2.41 -18.63 -6.75
C GLU A 278 -3.63 -18.72 -5.80
N ALA A 279 -4.07 -19.93 -5.49
CA ALA A 279 -5.19 -20.14 -4.56
C ALA A 279 -4.94 -19.58 -3.14
N GLY A 280 -3.68 -19.36 -2.77
CA GLY A 280 -3.28 -18.77 -1.50
C GLY A 280 -3.30 -17.23 -1.47
N THR A 281 -3.44 -16.57 -2.62
CA THR A 281 -3.45 -15.11 -2.74
C THR A 281 -4.83 -14.56 -2.40
N THR A 282 -4.91 -13.67 -1.41
CA THR A 282 -6.18 -12.98 -1.10
C THR A 282 -6.28 -11.67 -1.88
N ILE A 283 -7.38 -11.48 -2.60
CA ILE A 283 -7.69 -10.20 -3.22
C ILE A 283 -8.56 -9.39 -2.25
N TYR A 284 -8.10 -8.21 -1.87
CA TYR A 284 -8.85 -7.26 -1.06
C TYR A 284 -9.44 -6.17 -1.95
N LEU A 285 -10.76 -6.01 -1.89
CA LEU A 285 -11.46 -4.97 -2.64
C LEU A 285 -11.79 -3.80 -1.72
N GLY A 286 -11.43 -2.59 -2.16
CA GLY A 286 -11.67 -1.31 -1.51
C GLY A 286 -13.13 -0.86 -1.51
N LEU A 287 -14.05 -1.75 -1.14
CA LEU A 287 -15.51 -1.57 -1.26
C LEU A 287 -16.11 -0.71 -0.14
N VAL A 288 -15.34 -0.44 0.91
CA VAL A 288 -15.85 0.21 2.13
C VAL A 288 -15.70 1.72 2.06
N HIS A 289 -16.85 2.40 2.11
CA HIS A 289 -16.96 3.83 2.01
C HIS A 289 -17.82 4.37 3.14
N ALA A 290 -17.31 5.32 3.92
CA ALA A 290 -18.07 5.93 5.00
C ALA A 290 -19.35 6.64 4.51
N ARG A 291 -19.33 7.14 3.26
CA ARG A 291 -20.41 7.97 2.70
C ARG A 291 -21.69 7.19 2.40
N ASP A 292 -21.59 5.94 1.94
CA ASP A 292 -22.76 5.12 1.61
C ASP A 292 -22.86 3.81 2.43
N GLY A 293 -21.92 3.62 3.36
CA GLY A 293 -22.04 2.69 4.48
C GLY A 293 -22.20 1.23 4.05
N LEU A 294 -22.95 0.48 4.87
CA LEU A 294 -23.18 -0.95 4.69
C LEU A 294 -23.87 -1.25 3.35
N GLU A 295 -24.95 -0.52 3.03
CA GLU A 295 -25.73 -0.76 1.80
C GLU A 295 -24.87 -0.57 0.55
N GLY A 296 -24.07 0.50 0.51
CA GLY A 296 -23.12 0.75 -0.56
C GLY A 296 -22.13 -0.39 -0.75
N ALA A 297 -21.49 -0.80 0.35
CA ALA A 297 -20.49 -1.84 0.31
C ALA A 297 -21.07 -3.19 -0.13
N LEU A 298 -22.26 -3.56 0.37
CA LEU A 298 -22.94 -4.80 -0.02
C LEU A 298 -23.37 -4.80 -1.49
N ARG A 299 -23.81 -3.65 -2.02
CA ARG A 299 -24.14 -3.51 -3.44
C ARG A 299 -22.92 -3.78 -4.31
N ARG A 300 -21.79 -3.12 -4.04
CA ARG A 300 -20.53 -3.35 -4.77
C ARG A 300 -20.02 -4.79 -4.61
N ALA A 301 -20.09 -5.34 -3.39
CA ALA A 301 -19.72 -6.73 -3.12
C ALA A 301 -20.58 -7.73 -3.93
N GLY A 302 -21.87 -7.45 -4.12
CA GLY A 302 -22.77 -8.27 -4.93
C GLY A 302 -22.31 -8.36 -6.39
N HIS A 303 -21.96 -7.23 -7.00
CA HIS A 303 -21.40 -7.19 -8.35
C HIS A 303 -20.00 -7.81 -8.44
N ALA A 304 -19.15 -7.62 -7.42
CA ALA A 304 -17.84 -8.26 -7.40
C ALA A 304 -17.93 -9.80 -7.34
N LYS A 305 -18.87 -10.34 -6.54
CA LYS A 305 -19.04 -11.80 -6.34
C LYS A 305 -19.37 -12.56 -7.62
N THR A 306 -19.99 -11.94 -8.62
CA THR A 306 -20.28 -12.58 -9.91
C THR A 306 -19.02 -12.87 -10.72
N HIS A 307 -17.93 -12.14 -10.44
CA HIS A 307 -16.67 -12.20 -11.18
C HIS A 307 -15.49 -12.74 -10.34
N LEU A 308 -15.58 -12.60 -9.02
CA LEU A 308 -14.59 -13.04 -8.03
C LEU A 308 -15.32 -13.62 -6.80
N PRO A 309 -15.51 -14.96 -6.71
CA PRO A 309 -16.35 -15.57 -5.68
C PRO A 309 -15.87 -15.36 -4.23
N ALA A 310 -14.56 -15.17 -4.04
CA ALA A 310 -13.95 -14.99 -2.73
C ALA A 310 -12.98 -13.79 -2.74
N PHE A 311 -13.17 -12.88 -1.79
CA PHE A 311 -12.32 -11.70 -1.58
C PHE A 311 -12.39 -11.24 -0.13
N GLY A 312 -11.37 -10.48 0.28
CA GLY A 312 -11.39 -9.66 1.48
C GLY A 312 -11.90 -8.26 1.20
N ILE A 313 -12.19 -7.51 2.26
CA ILE A 313 -12.65 -6.12 2.17
C ILE A 313 -11.62 -5.15 2.74
N ALA A 314 -11.62 -3.94 2.22
CA ALA A 314 -10.86 -2.81 2.70
C ALA A 314 -11.57 -1.50 2.33
N THR A 315 -11.03 -0.38 2.77
CA THR A 315 -11.25 0.92 2.13
C THR A 315 -10.45 1.04 0.83
N GLU A 316 -10.73 2.03 0.00
CA GLU A 316 -9.99 2.28 -1.25
C GLU A 316 -8.52 2.61 -1.06
N CYS A 317 -8.19 3.29 0.03
CA CYS A 317 -6.84 3.73 0.34
C CYS A 317 -6.68 3.76 1.87
N GLY A 318 -5.51 4.14 2.35
CA GLY A 318 -5.28 4.41 3.77
C GLY A 318 -6.14 5.56 4.31
N PHE A 319 -6.20 5.70 5.63
CA PHE A 319 -7.07 6.67 6.29
C PHE A 319 -6.41 8.04 6.49
N GLY A 320 -5.13 8.22 6.13
CA GLY A 320 -4.26 9.30 6.63
C GLY A 320 -4.79 10.74 6.53
N ARG A 321 -5.72 11.03 5.61
CA ARG A 321 -6.33 12.36 5.43
C ARG A 321 -7.69 12.54 6.11
N ARG A 322 -8.17 11.54 6.85
CA ARG A 322 -9.45 11.57 7.55
C ARG A 322 -9.32 12.20 8.94
N PRO A 323 -10.38 12.85 9.45
CA PRO A 323 -10.42 13.23 10.86
C PRO A 323 -10.34 12.00 11.78
N SER A 324 -9.53 12.08 12.84
CA SER A 324 -9.25 10.96 13.76
C SER A 324 -10.51 10.33 14.36
N GLU A 325 -11.53 11.13 14.63
CA GLU A 325 -12.82 10.71 15.19
C GLU A 325 -13.62 9.80 14.24
N THR A 326 -13.28 9.78 12.96
CA THR A 326 -13.93 8.90 11.97
C THR A 326 -13.31 7.50 11.91
N VAL A 327 -12.14 7.29 12.52
CA VAL A 327 -11.41 6.01 12.44
C VAL A 327 -12.18 4.87 13.11
N ALA A 328 -12.62 5.05 14.36
CA ALA A 328 -13.34 3.99 15.07
C ALA A 328 -14.68 3.62 14.39
N PRO A 329 -15.55 4.58 14.00
CA PRO A 329 -16.75 4.27 13.21
C PRO A 329 -16.46 3.53 11.90
N LEU A 330 -15.36 3.87 11.21
CA LEU A 330 -14.99 3.22 9.95
C LEU A 330 -14.49 1.78 10.15
N LEU A 331 -13.75 1.51 11.24
CA LEU A 331 -13.37 0.15 11.62
C LEU A 331 -14.60 -0.70 12.00
N GLU A 332 -15.54 -0.12 12.74
CA GLU A 332 -16.81 -0.77 13.09
C GLU A 332 -17.64 -1.11 11.86
N LEU A 333 -17.72 -0.18 10.90
CA LEU A 333 -18.38 -0.39 9.62
C LEU A 333 -17.74 -1.56 8.84
N GLN A 334 -16.41 -1.63 8.77
CA GLN A 334 -15.73 -2.78 8.13
C GLN A 334 -16.08 -4.11 8.82
N ALA A 335 -16.07 -4.14 10.15
CA ALA A 335 -16.46 -5.33 10.90
C ALA A 335 -17.92 -5.72 10.65
N GLU A 336 -18.83 -4.75 10.54
CA GLU A 336 -20.23 -4.97 10.21
C GLU A 336 -20.42 -5.53 8.81
N ILE A 337 -19.76 -4.95 7.80
CA ILE A 337 -19.82 -5.44 6.41
C ILE A 337 -19.30 -6.87 6.33
N ALA A 338 -18.14 -7.16 6.95
CA ALA A 338 -17.58 -8.50 6.96
C ALA A 338 -18.54 -9.53 7.57
N ARG A 339 -19.17 -9.21 8.71
CA ARG A 339 -20.19 -10.09 9.33
C ARG A 339 -21.38 -10.34 8.41
N HIS A 340 -21.83 -9.35 7.64
CA HIS A 340 -22.91 -9.53 6.68
C HIS A 340 -22.50 -10.44 5.53
N LEU A 341 -21.29 -10.27 5.01
CA LEU A 341 -20.77 -11.12 3.92
C LEU A 341 -20.59 -12.58 4.35
N ASP A 342 -20.25 -12.84 5.62
CA ASP A 342 -20.14 -14.19 6.18
C ASP A 342 -21.48 -14.94 6.22
N MET A 343 -22.60 -14.21 6.31
CA MET A 343 -23.94 -14.80 6.40
C MET A 343 -24.54 -15.15 5.04
N VAL A 344 -23.99 -14.61 3.95
CA VAL A 344 -24.47 -14.86 2.59
C VAL A 344 -23.70 -16.04 2.02
N PRO A 345 -24.35 -17.20 1.74
CA PRO A 345 -23.68 -18.34 1.12
C PRO A 345 -22.99 -17.93 -0.19
N ALA A 346 -21.81 -18.53 -0.44
CA ALA A 346 -21.04 -18.33 -1.66
C ALA A 346 -21.80 -18.78 -2.91
#